data_AF-A0A3D4CXU9-F1
#
_entry.id   AF-A0A3D4CXU9-F1
#
_cell.length_a   1.000
_cell.length_b   1.000
_cell.length_c   1.000
_cell.angle_alpha   90.00
_cell.angle_beta   90.00
_cell.angle_gamma   90.00
#
_symmetry.space_group_name_H-M   'P 1'
#
loop_
_entity.id
_entity.type
_entity.pdbx_description
1 polymer ?
#
loop_
_entity_poly.entity_id
_entity_poly.type
_entity_poly.pdbx_seq_one_letter_code
_entity_poly.pdbx_strand_id
1 'polypeptide(L)' 'MPRLSFLLLCLLLPASSPGQPNLLFLFADDQRNHTLGCAGHPLVKTPHLDRLAAQGVRFENAFVTTSTCWAS' A
#
# COMPACT_ATOMS: atom_id res chain seq x y z
N MET A 1 16.61 -18.82 37.09
CA MET A 1 16.19 -19.90 36.17
C MET A 1 15.01 -19.44 35.29
N PRO A 2 15.19 -18.54 34.29
CA PRO A 2 14.10 -18.15 33.37
C PRO A 2 14.16 -18.83 31.98
N ARG A 3 15.13 -19.74 31.75
CA ARG A 3 15.49 -20.18 30.39
C ARG A 3 14.48 -21.12 29.72
N LEU A 4 13.65 -21.84 30.47
CA LEU A 4 12.71 -22.82 29.89
C LEU A 4 11.32 -22.22 29.57
N SER A 5 10.88 -21.22 30.33
CA SER A 5 9.57 -20.57 30.12
C SER A 5 9.54 -19.72 28.84
N PHE A 6 10.66 -19.08 28.50
CA PHE A 6 10.76 -18.24 27.29
C PHE A 6 10.72 -19.06 25.99
N LEU A 7 11.22 -20.30 26.00
CA LEU A 7 11.19 -21.18 24.82
C LEU A 7 9.78 -21.67 24.49
N LEU A 8 8.95 -21.91 25.53
CA LEU A 8 7.58 -22.39 25.36
C LEU A 8 6.65 -21.31 24.78
N LEU A 9 6.94 -20.03 25.06
CA LEU A 9 6.16 -18.90 24.56
C LEU A 9 6.36 -18.64 23.06
N CYS A 10 7.54 -18.94 22.50
CA CYS A 10 7.81 -18.78 21.07
C CYS A 10 7.07 -19.80 20.18
N LEU A 11 6.70 -20.97 20.71
CA LEU A 11 6.00 -22.03 19.98
C LEU A 11 4.49 -21.79 19.81
N LEU A 12 3.92 -20.81 20.54
CA LEU A 12 2.48 -20.48 20.51
C LEU A 12 2.15 -19.31 19.57
N LEU A 13 3.14 -18.73 18.89
CA LEU A 13 2.90 -17.68 17.91
C LEU A 13 2.30 -18.29 16.64
N PRO A 14 1.13 -17.83 16.17
CA PRO A 14 0.58 -18.29 14.91
C PRO A 14 1.55 -17.91 13.79
N ALA A 15 2.13 -18.91 13.13
CA ALA A 15 2.84 -18.70 11.88
C ALA A 15 1.83 -18.16 10.85
N SER A 16 2.17 -17.06 10.19
CA SER A 16 1.41 -16.56 9.04
C SER A 16 1.23 -17.70 8.03
N SER A 17 -0.02 -17.97 7.64
CA SER A 17 -0.33 -19.06 6.70
C SER A 17 0.42 -18.84 5.38
N PRO A 18 1.16 -19.83 4.86
CA PRO A 18 1.76 -19.74 3.54
C PRO A 18 0.69 -19.41 2.50
N GLY A 19 0.76 -18.21 1.92
CA GLY A 19 -0.22 -17.72 0.95
C GLY A 19 -1.16 -16.62 1.43
N GLN A 20 -1.05 -16.14 2.67
CA GLN A 20 -1.74 -14.93 3.10
C GLN A 20 -0.84 -13.70 2.86
N PRO A 21 -1.09 -12.90 1.80
CA PRO A 21 -0.28 -11.71 1.54
C PRO A 21 -0.53 -10.66 2.62
N ASN A 22 0.49 -9.86 2.91
CA ASN A 22 0.31 -8.62 3.65
C ASN A 22 -0.35 -7.59 2.73
N LEU A 23 -1.38 -6.92 3.22
CA LEU A 23 -2.06 -5.84 2.49
C LEU A 23 -1.62 -4.49 3.07
N LEU A 24 -1.06 -3.64 2.21
CA LEU A 24 -0.72 -2.26 2.54
C LEU A 24 -1.60 -1.32 1.71
N PHE A 25 -2.44 -0.54 2.37
CA PHE A 25 -3.25 0.49 1.75
C PHE A 25 -2.59 1.86 1.95
N LEU A 26 -2.19 2.48 0.84
CA LEU A 26 -1.64 3.84 0.82
C LEU A 26 -2.72 4.78 0.29
N PHE A 27 -3.01 5.84 1.05
CA PHE A 27 -3.99 6.86 0.70
C PHE A 27 -3.33 8.23 0.73
N ALA A 28 -3.42 8.97 -0.38
CA ALA A 28 -2.90 10.33 -0.50
C ALA A 28 -4.05 11.32 -0.49
N ASP A 29 -3.97 12.34 0.37
CA ASP A 29 -4.98 13.39 0.46
C ASP A 29 -4.81 14.40 -0.69
N ASP A 30 -5.93 14.84 -1.27
CA ASP A 30 -6.00 15.81 -2.37
C ASP A 30 -5.16 15.51 -3.64
N GLN A 31 -4.75 14.25 -3.85
CA GLN A 31 -3.97 13.89 -5.04
C GLN A 31 -4.84 13.85 -6.31
N ARG A 32 -4.47 14.65 -7.31
CA ARG A 32 -5.12 14.62 -8.64
C ARG A 32 -4.64 13.42 -9.45
N ASN A 33 -5.51 12.92 -10.34
CA ASN A 33 -5.21 11.75 -11.18
C ASN A 33 -3.97 11.92 -12.10
N HIS A 34 -3.67 13.15 -12.53
CA HIS A 34 -2.61 13.49 -13.47
C HIS A 34 -1.37 14.05 -12.79
N THR A 35 -1.32 14.14 -11.45
CA THR A 35 -0.13 14.63 -10.72
C THR A 35 0.83 13.50 -10.39
N LEU A 36 1.11 12.63 -11.36
CA LEU A 36 2.02 11.49 -11.25
C LEU A 36 2.89 11.42 -12.51
N GLY A 37 4.15 11.00 -12.36
CA GLY A 37 5.06 10.74 -13.47
C GLY A 37 4.49 9.68 -14.42
N CYS A 38 3.96 8.57 -13.88
CA CYS A 38 3.30 7.52 -14.65
C CYS A 38 1.98 7.95 -15.33
N ALA A 39 1.43 9.11 -14.98
CA ALA A 39 0.29 9.72 -15.66
C ALA A 39 0.72 10.78 -16.70
N GLY A 40 2.03 10.92 -16.97
CA GLY A 40 2.57 11.84 -17.98
C GLY A 40 2.78 13.27 -17.51
N HIS A 41 2.77 13.54 -16.20
CA HIS A 41 2.99 14.90 -15.70
C HIS A 41 4.40 15.42 -16.09
N PRO A 42 4.54 16.64 -16.63
CA PRO A 42 5.82 17.11 -17.20
C PRO A 42 6.90 17.44 -16.14
N LEU A 43 6.49 17.80 -14.92
CA LEU A 43 7.42 18.28 -13.87
C LEU A 43 7.48 17.39 -12.60
N VAL A 44 6.36 16.84 -12.15
CA VAL A 44 6.26 16.04 -10.92
C VAL A 44 7.05 14.74 -11.08
N LYS A 45 7.90 14.44 -10.09
CA LYS A 45 8.72 13.23 -10.05
C LYS A 45 8.21 12.31 -8.95
N THR A 46 7.68 11.15 -9.33
CA THR A 46 7.14 10.15 -8.39
C THR A 46 7.76 8.77 -8.62
N PRO A 47 9.10 8.64 -8.64
CA PRO A 47 9.78 7.44 -9.13
C PRO A 47 9.38 6.14 -8.41
N HIS A 48 9.02 6.23 -7.12
CA HIS A 48 8.55 5.07 -6.36
C HIS A 48 7.14 4.65 -6.74
N LEU A 49 6.22 5.60 -6.98
CA LEU A 49 4.86 5.30 -7.45
C LEU A 49 4.88 4.87 -8.92
N ASP A 50 5.75 5.46 -9.73
CA ASP A 50 5.92 5.10 -11.14
C ASP A 50 6.41 3.64 -11.27
N ARG A 51 7.35 3.23 -10.40
CA ARG A 51 7.79 1.83 -10.28
C ARG A 51 6.66 0.91 -9.85
N LEU A 52 5.84 1.30 -8.88
CA LEU A 52 4.68 0.51 -8.44
C LEU A 52 3.66 0.33 -9.58
N ALA A 53 3.38 1.40 -10.34
CA ALA A 53 2.51 1.33 -11.50
C ALA A 53 3.06 0.41 -12.60
N ALA A 54 4.38 0.42 -12.85
CA ALA A 54 5.03 -0.44 -13.84
C ALA A 54 5.09 -1.93 -13.43
N GLN A 55 5.10 -2.22 -12.13
CA GLN A 55 5.14 -3.58 -11.57
C GLN A 55 3.75 -4.16 -11.30
N GLY A 56 2.70 -3.34 -11.44
CA GLY A 56 1.33 -3.71 -11.11
C GLY A 56 0.33 -3.21 -12.15
N VAL A 57 -0.85 -2.83 -11.69
CA VAL A 57 -1.93 -2.32 -12.53
C VAL A 57 -2.26 -0.89 -12.09
N ARG A 58 -2.23 0.05 -13.05
CA ARG A 58 -2.70 1.43 -12.86
C ARG A 58 -4.09 1.57 -13.45
N PHE A 59 -5.06 1.93 -12.62
CA PHE A 59 -6.42 2.23 -13.07
C PHE A 59 -6.47 3.66 -13.63
N GLU A 60 -6.57 3.80 -14.95
CA GLU A 60 -6.59 5.11 -15.61
C GLU A 60 -7.93 5.85 -15.42
N ASN A 61 -9.00 5.10 -15.16
CA ASN A 61 -10.37 5.58 -14.99
C ASN A 61 -10.91 5.21 -13.59
N ALA A 62 -10.19 5.61 -12.54
CA ALA A 62 -10.63 5.48 -11.15
C ALA A 62 -11.36 6.77 -10.72
N PHE A 63 -12.62 6.64 -10.28
CA PHE A 63 -13.46 7.77 -9.88
C PHE A 63 -13.77 7.72 -8.38
N VAL A 64 -13.70 8.88 -7.74
CA VAL A 64 -14.21 9.09 -6.38
C VAL A 64 -15.73 9.29 -6.43
N THR A 65 -16.47 8.82 -5.43
CA THR A 65 -17.94 8.95 -5.46
C THR A 65 -18.38 10.37 -5.15
N THR A 66 -17.69 11.03 -4.22
CA THR A 66 -17.89 12.43 -3.87
C THR A 66 -16.56 13.17 -3.84
N SER A 67 -16.45 14.33 -4.49
CA SER A 67 -15.22 15.13 -4.50
C SER A 67 -15.02 15.92 -3.19
N THR A 68 -14.98 15.20 -2.06
CA THR A 68 -14.75 15.73 -0.71
C THR A 68 -13.92 14.75 0.11
N CYS A 69 -13.04 15.24 0.98
CA CYS A 69 -12.12 14.40 1.76
C CYS A 69 -12.81 13.53 2.83
N TRP A 70 -14.05 13.82 3.21
CA TRP A 70 -14.76 13.11 4.29
C TRP A 70 -15.73 12.02 3.79
N ALA A 71 -16.44 12.26 2.69
CA ALA A 71 -17.50 11.38 2.19
C ALA A 71 -17.16 10.75 0.81
N SER A 72 -15.86 10.66 0.48
CA SER A 72 -15.35 10.29 -0.85
C SER A 72 -15.75 8.90 -1.34
#